data_AF-A0A2D4GDL6-F1
#
_entry.id   AF-A0A2D4GDL6-F1
#
_cell.length_a   1.000
_cell.length_b   1.000
_cell.length_c   1.000
_cell.angle_alpha   90.00
_cell.angle_beta   90.00
_cell.angle_gamma   90.00
#
_symmetry.space_group_name_H-M   'P 1'
#
loop_
_entity.id
_entity.type
_entity.pdbx_description
1 polymer ?
#
loop_
_entity_poly.entity_id
_entity_poly.type
_entity_poly.pdbx_seq_one_letter_code
_entity_poly.pdbx_strand_id
1 'polypeptide(L)'
;ATNSRTSFSISSAATFRFSYSLSFRARTMLGVSGEKSFSGFIALGKDSGLYLKELIEPVLMCFGDADSRLRYYACEALYNIVKVARGAIVPHFNVLFDGLSKLAADPDPNVKSGSELLDRLLKDIVTESSRFDLVSFIPLLRERIYSNNQYARQFIISWILVLESVPDINLLDYLPEILDGLFQILGDNSKEIRKMCEMALGEFLKEIKKTPANVKFAEMANILVIHCQASDDLIQLTAMCWMREFIQLAGRVMLPYSSGILTAVLPCLSYDDRKKNIKEVAAVCNQSLMKLVTPEDDEADEGREPLPAPQREAGQEEAGPKAEQPPSGCLDVSTESDFCSASIFVPASMERTCVTLNLDGIVQVLDCHLHDSTTGMMTRIAVLKWLYHLYIKTPRKMFRHTDSLFPILLKTLSDDSDEVILKDLEVLAEIASSPAGQREGQGLQEGPGLRLEQLDLPIPTSAKSSQAVSSSGAK
;
A
#
# COMPACT_ATOMS: atom_id res chain seq x y z
N ALA A 1 -4.68 21.51 -56.13
CA ALA A 1 -4.57 22.48 -55.02
C ALA A 1 -5.92 23.17 -54.84
N THR A 2 -6.24 23.63 -53.63
CA THR A 2 -7.44 24.41 -53.25
C THR A 2 -8.77 23.64 -53.10
N ASN A 3 -8.95 22.91 -51.98
CA ASN A 3 -10.24 22.87 -51.26
C ASN A 3 -10.18 22.23 -49.84
N SER A 4 -9.17 22.55 -49.04
CA SER A 4 -9.04 22.02 -47.68
C SER A 4 -8.65 23.05 -46.61
N ARG A 5 -8.72 24.36 -46.91
CA ARG A 5 -8.33 25.43 -45.98
C ARG A 5 -9.48 26.32 -45.49
N THR A 6 -10.71 26.11 -45.95
CA THR A 6 -11.86 26.99 -45.63
C THR A 6 -12.81 26.44 -44.55
N SER A 7 -12.73 25.16 -44.19
CA SER A 7 -13.52 24.59 -43.08
C SER A 7 -12.88 24.80 -41.69
N PHE A 8 -11.56 25.06 -41.64
CA PHE A 8 -10.84 25.26 -40.37
C PHE A 8 -10.90 26.72 -39.86
N SER A 9 -11.32 27.68 -40.69
CA SER A 9 -11.33 29.10 -40.33
C SER A 9 -12.69 29.60 -39.82
N ILE A 10 -13.80 28.96 -40.19
CA ILE A 10 -15.16 29.40 -39.83
C ILE A 10 -15.55 28.91 -38.43
N SER A 11 -15.14 27.70 -38.03
CA SER A 11 -15.36 27.22 -36.65
C SER A 11 -14.53 28.03 -35.66
N SER A 12 -13.29 28.37 -36.01
CA SER A 12 -12.43 29.18 -35.15
C SER A 12 -12.92 30.63 -35.02
N ALA A 13 -13.53 31.21 -36.07
CA ALA A 13 -14.08 32.57 -36.04
C ALA A 13 -15.43 32.67 -35.30
N ALA A 14 -16.25 31.61 -35.31
CA ALA A 14 -17.49 31.55 -34.53
C ALA A 14 -17.20 31.37 -33.03
N THR A 15 -16.25 30.52 -32.66
CA THR A 15 -15.77 30.38 -31.28
C THR A 15 -15.04 31.65 -30.81
N PHE A 16 -14.28 32.33 -31.70
CA PHE A 16 -13.65 33.60 -31.38
C PHE A 16 -14.66 34.74 -31.25
N ARG A 17 -15.74 34.78 -32.05
CA ARG A 17 -16.86 35.74 -31.86
C ARG A 17 -17.73 35.39 -30.66
N PHE A 18 -17.83 34.13 -30.25
CA PHE A 18 -18.55 33.73 -29.04
C PHE A 18 -17.71 34.00 -27.79
N SER A 19 -16.39 33.78 -27.80
CA SER A 19 -15.46 34.18 -26.74
C SER A 19 -15.25 35.69 -26.67
N TYR A 20 -15.19 36.42 -27.80
CA TYR A 20 -15.22 37.89 -27.79
C TYR A 20 -16.61 38.41 -27.45
N SER A 21 -17.70 37.72 -27.79
CA SER A 21 -19.05 38.08 -27.35
C SER A 21 -19.26 37.72 -25.89
N LEU A 22 -18.57 36.73 -25.33
CA LEU A 22 -18.57 36.44 -23.90
C LEU A 22 -17.63 37.40 -23.17
N SER A 23 -16.54 37.89 -23.79
CA SER A 23 -15.67 38.91 -23.21
C SER A 23 -16.25 40.34 -23.35
N PHE A 24 -17.01 40.60 -24.42
CA PHE A 24 -17.75 41.84 -24.65
C PHE A 24 -19.12 41.81 -23.94
N ARG A 25 -19.86 40.70 -23.90
CA ARG A 25 -21.03 40.54 -23.01
C ARG A 25 -20.62 40.34 -21.57
N ALA A 26 -19.44 39.83 -21.22
CA ALA A 26 -18.92 39.93 -19.85
C ALA A 26 -18.62 41.39 -19.53
N ARG A 27 -17.90 42.14 -20.40
CA ARG A 27 -17.66 43.57 -20.19
C ARG A 27 -18.94 44.44 -20.18
N THR A 28 -19.96 44.11 -20.98
CA THR A 28 -21.21 44.89 -21.09
C THR A 28 -22.32 44.38 -20.13
N MET A 29 -22.31 43.11 -19.72
CA MET A 29 -23.23 42.58 -18.69
C MET A 29 -22.70 42.77 -17.26
N LEU A 30 -21.38 42.62 -17.01
CA LEU A 30 -20.80 42.75 -15.65
C LEU A 30 -20.69 44.21 -15.19
N GLY A 31 -20.83 45.18 -16.10
CA GLY A 31 -20.71 46.61 -15.77
C GLY A 31 -22.00 47.31 -15.35
N VAL A 32 -23.19 46.88 -15.82
CA VAL A 32 -24.43 47.68 -15.64
C VAL A 32 -25.70 46.85 -15.40
N SER A 33 -25.68 45.52 -15.38
CA SER A 33 -26.92 44.78 -15.05
C SER A 33 -26.69 43.36 -14.56
N GLY A 34 -26.17 43.25 -13.33
CA GLY A 34 -26.11 41.97 -12.61
C GLY A 34 -27.48 41.31 -12.38
N GLU A 35 -28.59 42.05 -12.52
CA GLU A 35 -29.94 41.52 -12.27
C GLU A 35 -30.70 41.05 -13.52
N LYS A 36 -30.49 41.66 -14.70
CA LYS A 36 -31.34 41.39 -15.88
C LYS A 36 -30.90 40.21 -16.74
N SER A 37 -29.60 39.92 -16.82
CA SER A 37 -29.12 38.72 -17.52
C SER A 37 -29.25 37.45 -16.66
N PHE A 38 -29.28 37.63 -15.33
CA PHE A 38 -29.52 36.58 -14.35
C PHE A 38 -30.98 36.06 -14.44
N SER A 39 -31.94 36.93 -14.79
CA SER A 39 -33.34 36.56 -15.03
C SER A 39 -33.55 35.58 -16.19
N GLY A 40 -32.72 35.60 -17.23
CA GLY A 40 -32.83 34.67 -18.36
C GLY A 40 -32.38 33.23 -18.03
N PHE A 41 -31.45 33.07 -17.08
CA PHE A 41 -31.00 31.77 -16.59
C PHE A 41 -31.92 31.20 -15.51
N ILE A 42 -32.48 32.05 -14.65
CA ILE A 42 -33.51 31.65 -13.67
C ILE A 42 -34.76 31.09 -14.37
N ALA A 43 -35.08 31.58 -15.58
CA ALA A 43 -36.20 31.09 -16.39
C ALA A 43 -35.98 29.69 -17.01
N LEU A 44 -34.75 29.16 -17.02
CA LEU A 44 -34.41 27.86 -17.63
C LEU A 44 -34.37 26.70 -16.62
N GLY A 45 -34.92 26.87 -15.42
CA GLY A 45 -34.72 26.03 -14.22
C GLY A 45 -34.94 24.51 -14.31
N LYS A 46 -35.35 23.94 -15.46
CA LYS A 46 -35.38 22.49 -15.73
C LYS A 46 -34.60 22.03 -16.97
N ASP A 47 -34.40 22.89 -17.97
CA ASP A 47 -33.72 22.55 -19.24
C ASP A 47 -32.27 23.03 -19.32
N SER A 48 -31.81 23.75 -18.29
CA SER A 48 -30.43 24.26 -18.18
C SER A 48 -29.38 23.14 -18.30
N GLY A 49 -29.71 21.92 -17.87
CA GLY A 49 -28.87 20.72 -17.99
C GLY A 49 -28.42 20.40 -19.41
N LEU A 50 -29.27 20.67 -20.42
CA LEU A 50 -29.00 20.31 -21.83
C LEU A 50 -27.90 21.17 -22.46
N TYR A 51 -27.67 22.37 -21.93
CA TYR A 51 -26.71 23.33 -22.47
C TYR A 51 -25.45 23.48 -21.62
N LEU A 52 -25.35 22.75 -20.49
CA LEU A 52 -24.23 22.92 -19.54
C LEU A 52 -22.87 22.72 -20.20
N LYS A 53 -22.74 21.72 -21.10
CA LYS A 53 -21.49 21.49 -21.83
C LYS A 53 -21.07 22.71 -22.64
N GLU A 54 -22.00 23.27 -23.43
CA GLU A 54 -21.77 24.44 -24.29
C GLU A 54 -21.48 25.72 -23.50
N LEU A 55 -21.94 25.78 -22.24
CA LEU A 55 -21.70 26.90 -21.33
C LEU A 55 -20.39 26.78 -20.55
N ILE A 56 -20.05 25.57 -20.09
CA ILE A 56 -18.87 25.31 -19.26
C ILE A 56 -17.59 25.40 -20.09
N GLU A 57 -17.53 24.76 -21.26
CA GLU A 57 -16.30 24.67 -22.06
C GLU A 57 -15.69 26.04 -22.42
N PRO A 58 -16.45 27.04 -22.91
CA PRO A 58 -15.89 28.35 -23.21
C PRO A 58 -15.35 29.09 -21.99
N VAL A 59 -15.98 28.90 -20.82
CA VAL A 59 -15.51 29.52 -19.56
C VAL A 59 -14.22 28.87 -19.09
N LEU A 60 -14.11 27.54 -19.19
CA LEU A 60 -12.89 26.81 -18.84
C LEU A 60 -11.70 27.19 -19.73
N MET A 61 -11.91 27.50 -21.01
CA MET A 61 -10.84 28.00 -21.89
C MET A 61 -10.20 29.30 -21.36
N CYS A 62 -11.00 30.15 -20.69
CA CYS A 62 -10.50 31.40 -20.11
C CYS A 62 -9.63 31.19 -18.86
N PHE A 63 -9.60 30.01 -18.25
CA PHE A 63 -8.74 29.74 -17.08
C PHE A 63 -7.25 29.67 -17.43
N GLY A 64 -6.91 29.50 -18.72
CA GLY A 64 -5.55 29.55 -19.21
C GLY A 64 -5.13 30.91 -19.77
N ASP A 65 -5.96 31.96 -19.66
CA ASP A 65 -5.64 33.27 -20.24
C ASP A 65 -4.47 33.94 -19.50
N ALA A 66 -3.71 34.77 -20.22
CA ALA A 66 -2.60 35.51 -19.63
C ALA A 66 -3.06 36.57 -18.60
N ASP A 67 -4.24 37.18 -18.81
CA ASP A 67 -4.80 38.20 -17.91
C ASP A 67 -5.46 37.56 -16.68
N SER A 68 -4.92 37.83 -15.49
CA SER A 68 -5.46 37.31 -14.23
C SER A 68 -6.87 37.81 -13.93
N ARG A 69 -7.26 38.99 -14.44
CA ARG A 69 -8.62 39.49 -14.32
C ARG A 69 -9.60 38.64 -15.12
N LEU A 70 -9.20 38.22 -16.32
CA LEU A 70 -10.06 37.36 -17.13
C LEU A 70 -10.24 35.99 -16.48
N ARG A 71 -9.17 35.42 -15.92
CA ARG A 71 -9.24 34.17 -15.14
C ARG A 71 -10.18 34.31 -13.93
N TYR A 72 -10.07 35.42 -13.19
CA TYR A 72 -10.96 35.73 -12.06
C TYR A 72 -12.43 35.81 -12.48
N TYR A 73 -12.76 36.60 -13.52
CA TYR A 73 -14.15 36.73 -13.99
C TYR A 73 -14.69 35.43 -14.58
N ALA A 74 -13.84 34.62 -15.22
CA ALA A 74 -14.22 33.30 -15.67
C ALA A 74 -14.57 32.39 -14.47
N CYS A 75 -13.79 32.44 -13.40
CA CYS A 75 -14.08 31.71 -12.15
C CYS A 75 -15.43 32.13 -11.55
N GLU A 76 -15.71 33.44 -11.48
CA GLU A 76 -16.99 33.97 -10.99
C GLU A 76 -18.17 33.55 -11.89
N ALA A 77 -17.98 33.58 -13.21
CA ALA A 77 -18.99 33.09 -14.15
C ALA A 77 -19.27 31.60 -13.95
N LEU A 78 -18.23 30.78 -13.77
CA LEU A 78 -18.39 29.35 -13.52
C LEU A 78 -19.08 29.07 -12.19
N TYR A 79 -18.74 29.80 -11.13
CA TYR A 79 -19.44 29.75 -9.84
C TYR A 79 -20.93 29.98 -10.01
N ASN A 80 -21.34 31.00 -10.76
CA ASN A 80 -22.75 31.30 -11.00
C ASN A 80 -23.46 30.19 -11.80
N ILE A 81 -22.80 29.62 -12.81
CA ILE A 81 -23.34 28.47 -13.57
C ILE A 81 -23.56 27.27 -12.63
N VAL A 82 -22.53 26.91 -11.86
CA VAL A 82 -22.59 25.77 -10.93
C VAL A 82 -23.63 25.98 -9.84
N LYS A 83 -23.76 27.21 -9.33
CA LYS A 83 -24.74 27.59 -8.32
C LYS A 83 -26.18 27.41 -8.80
N VAL A 84 -26.46 27.69 -10.08
CA VAL A 84 -27.79 27.52 -10.66
C VAL A 84 -28.04 26.06 -11.05
N ALA A 85 -27.04 25.38 -11.62
CA ALA A 85 -27.18 24.01 -12.13
C ALA A 85 -27.20 22.94 -11.02
N ARG A 86 -26.56 23.20 -9.87
CA ARG A 86 -26.51 22.29 -8.69
C ARG A 86 -26.21 20.86 -9.12
N GLY A 87 -27.01 19.86 -8.72
CA GLY A 87 -26.75 18.45 -9.04
C GLY A 87 -26.62 18.11 -10.53
N ALA A 88 -27.09 18.96 -11.45
CA ALA A 88 -26.91 18.75 -12.89
C ALA A 88 -25.45 18.91 -13.35
N ILE A 89 -24.56 19.48 -12.53
CA ILE A 89 -23.13 19.61 -12.86
C ILE A 89 -22.35 18.32 -12.64
N VAL A 90 -22.88 17.35 -11.89
CA VAL A 90 -22.14 16.16 -11.45
C VAL A 90 -21.56 15.36 -12.63
N PRO A 91 -22.27 15.16 -13.77
CA PRO A 91 -21.69 14.53 -14.96
C PRO A 91 -20.51 15.31 -15.59
N HIS A 92 -20.38 16.61 -15.26
CA HIS A 92 -19.29 17.48 -15.71
C HIS A 92 -18.21 17.66 -14.64
N PHE A 93 -18.28 16.95 -13.52
CA PHE A 93 -17.37 17.14 -12.38
C PHE A 93 -15.90 17.07 -12.79
N ASN A 94 -15.50 16.08 -13.58
CA ASN A 94 -14.10 15.87 -13.95
C ASN A 94 -13.48 17.08 -14.68
N VAL A 95 -14.21 17.71 -15.60
CA VAL A 95 -13.72 18.91 -16.31
C VAL A 95 -13.74 20.15 -15.42
N LEU A 96 -14.72 20.25 -14.50
CA LEU A 96 -14.80 21.33 -13.52
C LEU A 96 -13.66 21.24 -12.51
N PHE A 97 -13.39 20.04 -11.99
CA PHE A 97 -12.29 19.74 -11.09
C PHE A 97 -10.94 20.05 -11.75
N ASP A 98 -10.73 19.64 -13.01
CA ASP A 98 -9.51 19.96 -13.76
C ASP A 98 -9.28 21.48 -13.85
N GLY A 99 -10.32 22.22 -14.27
CA GLY A 99 -10.25 23.69 -14.35
C GLY A 99 -10.00 24.34 -12.99
N LEU A 100 -10.74 23.91 -11.97
CA LEU A 100 -10.63 24.43 -10.61
C LEU A 100 -9.25 24.15 -10.00
N SER A 101 -8.68 22.97 -10.24
CA SER A 101 -7.34 22.61 -9.75
C SER A 101 -6.24 23.56 -10.28
N LYS A 102 -6.42 24.07 -11.51
CA LYS A 102 -5.53 25.09 -12.10
C LYS A 102 -5.69 26.44 -11.41
N LEU A 103 -6.93 26.85 -11.13
CA LEU A 103 -7.21 28.10 -10.43
C LEU A 103 -6.75 28.07 -8.96
N ALA A 104 -6.91 26.94 -8.27
CA ALA A 104 -6.43 26.77 -6.91
C ALA A 104 -4.91 26.92 -6.80
N ALA A 105 -4.18 26.62 -7.89
CA ALA A 105 -2.74 26.76 -8.02
C ALA A 105 -2.30 28.03 -8.77
N ASP A 106 -3.19 28.99 -9.01
CA ASP A 106 -2.91 30.18 -9.81
C ASP A 106 -1.79 31.05 -9.19
N PRO A 107 -0.91 31.65 -10.01
CA PRO A 107 0.08 32.60 -9.52
C PRO A 107 -0.55 33.84 -8.89
N ASP A 108 -1.74 34.28 -9.33
CA ASP A 108 -2.44 35.45 -8.80
C ASP A 108 -3.24 35.08 -7.53
N PRO A 109 -2.98 35.75 -6.38
CA PRO A 109 -3.66 35.45 -5.13
C PRO A 109 -5.17 35.77 -5.16
N ASN A 110 -5.61 36.74 -5.96
CA ASN A 110 -7.03 37.07 -6.07
C ASN A 110 -7.78 35.98 -6.83
N VAL A 111 -7.16 35.41 -7.87
CA VAL A 111 -7.74 34.28 -8.61
C VAL A 111 -7.86 33.05 -7.69
N LYS A 112 -6.81 32.74 -6.92
CA LYS A 112 -6.87 31.66 -5.92
C LYS A 112 -7.99 31.87 -4.92
N SER A 113 -8.04 33.03 -4.28
CA SER A 113 -9.08 33.34 -3.29
C SER A 113 -10.49 33.33 -3.91
N GLY A 114 -10.64 33.82 -5.15
CA GLY A 114 -11.91 33.75 -5.89
C GLY A 114 -12.36 32.31 -6.19
N SER A 115 -11.41 31.38 -6.37
CA SER A 115 -11.71 29.97 -6.65
C SER A 115 -12.21 29.18 -5.44
N GLU A 116 -11.95 29.65 -4.21
CA GLU A 116 -12.37 28.96 -2.97
C GLU A 116 -13.89 28.83 -2.84
N LEU A 117 -14.65 29.82 -3.33
CA LEU A 117 -16.11 29.77 -3.31
C LEU A 117 -16.67 28.73 -4.27
N LEU A 118 -16.05 28.60 -5.45
CA LEU A 118 -16.38 27.57 -6.42
C LEU A 118 -15.99 26.19 -5.91
N ASP A 119 -14.81 26.06 -5.29
CA ASP A 119 -14.34 24.82 -4.68
C ASP A 119 -15.29 24.32 -3.59
N ARG A 120 -15.66 25.19 -2.64
CA ARG A 120 -16.62 24.85 -1.58
C ARG A 120 -17.98 24.43 -2.15
N LEU A 121 -18.50 25.20 -3.11
CA LEU A 121 -19.77 24.88 -3.75
C LEU A 121 -19.73 23.52 -4.48
N LEU A 122 -18.62 23.23 -5.16
CA LEU A 122 -18.46 21.95 -5.86
C LEU A 122 -18.39 20.79 -4.87
N LYS A 123 -17.69 20.96 -3.74
CA LYS A 123 -17.65 19.99 -2.63
C LYS A 123 -19.04 19.73 -2.08
N ASP A 124 -19.80 20.77 -1.75
CA ASP A 124 -21.17 20.66 -1.25
C ASP A 124 -22.08 19.88 -2.22
N ILE A 125 -21.97 20.13 -3.52
CA ILE A 125 -22.77 19.42 -4.54
C ILE A 125 -22.37 17.94 -4.64
N VAL A 126 -21.07 17.65 -4.57
CA VAL A 126 -20.56 16.27 -4.64
C VAL A 126 -20.97 15.47 -3.41
N THR A 127 -20.84 16.03 -2.21
CA THR A 127 -21.20 15.35 -0.96
C THR A 127 -22.72 15.15 -0.82
N GLU A 128 -23.55 16.02 -1.40
CA GLU A 128 -25.01 15.88 -1.45
C GLU A 128 -25.50 14.92 -2.57
N SER A 129 -24.62 14.47 -3.46
CA SER A 129 -25.00 13.73 -4.67
C SER A 129 -24.67 12.23 -4.60
N SER A 130 -25.70 11.38 -4.67
CA SER A 130 -25.56 9.92 -4.81
C SER A 130 -25.15 9.45 -6.21
N ARG A 131 -24.98 10.36 -7.18
CA ARG A 131 -24.59 10.05 -8.57
C ARG A 131 -23.13 10.35 -8.88
N PHE A 132 -22.32 10.64 -7.86
CA PHE A 132 -20.91 10.94 -8.07
C PHE A 132 -20.17 9.69 -8.57
N ASP A 133 -19.59 9.78 -9.77
CA ASP A 133 -18.83 8.68 -10.36
C ASP A 133 -17.36 8.75 -9.90
N LEU A 134 -17.11 8.13 -8.74
CA LEU A 134 -15.76 8.03 -8.19
C LEU A 134 -14.80 7.36 -9.18
N VAL A 135 -15.22 6.28 -9.83
CA VAL A 135 -14.37 5.49 -10.75
C VAL A 135 -13.80 6.38 -11.86
N SER A 136 -14.64 7.24 -12.45
CA SER A 136 -14.21 8.17 -13.50
C SER A 136 -13.27 9.26 -13.00
N PHE A 137 -13.31 9.59 -11.71
CA PHE A 137 -12.51 10.64 -11.10
C PHE A 137 -11.10 10.16 -10.75
N ILE A 138 -10.93 8.90 -10.34
CA ILE A 138 -9.64 8.34 -9.87
C ILE A 138 -8.47 8.62 -10.82
N PRO A 139 -8.58 8.49 -12.16
CA PRO A 139 -7.47 8.81 -13.06
C PRO A 139 -6.96 10.25 -12.92
N LEU A 140 -7.86 11.23 -12.73
CA LEU A 140 -7.47 12.63 -12.51
C LEU A 140 -6.80 12.81 -11.15
N LEU A 141 -7.33 12.18 -10.11
CA LEU A 141 -6.73 12.22 -8.78
C LEU A 141 -5.31 11.65 -8.79
N ARG A 142 -5.13 10.48 -9.43
CA ARG A 142 -3.85 9.78 -9.58
C ARG A 142 -2.80 10.62 -10.31
N GLU A 143 -3.21 11.38 -11.34
CA GLU A 143 -2.30 12.30 -12.04
C GLU A 143 -1.89 13.48 -11.14
N ARG A 144 -2.85 14.07 -10.43
CA ARG A 144 -2.65 15.37 -9.75
C ARG A 144 -2.00 15.26 -8.38
N ILE A 145 -2.04 14.10 -7.74
CA ILE A 145 -1.44 13.89 -6.43
C ILE A 145 0.08 14.10 -6.43
N TYR A 146 0.74 13.94 -7.58
CA TYR A 146 2.18 14.15 -7.77
C TYR A 146 2.57 15.61 -8.10
N SER A 147 1.68 16.58 -7.89
CA SER A 147 1.97 17.97 -8.20
C SER A 147 3.09 18.55 -7.31
N ASN A 148 4.01 19.29 -7.91
CA ASN A 148 5.07 20.00 -7.20
C ASN A 148 4.60 21.34 -6.58
N ASN A 149 3.39 21.80 -6.89
CA ASN A 149 2.84 23.05 -6.37
C ASN A 149 2.13 22.83 -5.02
N GLN A 150 2.55 23.56 -3.98
CA GLN A 150 1.97 23.44 -2.63
C GLN A 150 0.44 23.66 -2.60
N TYR A 151 -0.07 24.63 -3.37
CA TYR A 151 -1.50 24.93 -3.41
C TYR A 151 -2.28 23.82 -4.11
N ALA A 152 -1.70 23.22 -5.15
CA ALA A 152 -2.27 22.04 -5.80
C ALA A 152 -2.32 20.85 -4.83
N ARG A 153 -1.24 20.59 -4.08
CA ARG A 153 -1.23 19.51 -3.06
C ARG A 153 -2.26 19.75 -1.97
N GLN A 154 -2.37 20.97 -1.45
CA GLN A 154 -3.41 21.35 -0.48
C GLN A 154 -4.82 21.12 -1.04
N PHE A 155 -5.05 21.52 -2.29
CA PHE A 155 -6.31 21.29 -2.98
C PHE A 155 -6.64 19.80 -3.08
N ILE A 156 -5.69 18.98 -3.53
CA ILE A 156 -5.87 17.52 -3.65
C ILE A 156 -6.18 16.87 -2.31
N ILE A 157 -5.39 17.14 -1.26
CA ILE A 157 -5.65 16.58 0.07
C ILE A 157 -7.01 17.03 0.61
N SER A 158 -7.40 18.29 0.38
CA SER A 158 -8.71 18.78 0.79
C SER A 158 -9.85 18.03 0.11
N TRP A 159 -9.72 17.67 -1.17
CA TRP A 159 -10.71 16.85 -1.86
C TRP A 159 -10.73 15.40 -1.38
N ILE A 160 -9.56 14.79 -1.12
CA ILE A 160 -9.49 13.44 -0.55
C ILE A 160 -10.21 13.38 0.79
N LEU A 161 -9.97 14.34 1.70
CA LEU A 161 -10.63 14.41 3.00
C LEU A 161 -12.15 14.58 2.90
N VAL A 162 -12.62 15.40 1.95
CA VAL A 162 -14.06 15.58 1.73
C VAL A 162 -14.69 14.28 1.22
N LEU A 163 -14.06 13.62 0.25
CA LEU A 163 -14.57 12.37 -0.32
C LEU A 163 -14.54 11.22 0.69
N GLU A 164 -13.51 11.13 1.53
CA GLU A 164 -13.43 10.13 2.62
C GLU A 164 -14.55 10.31 3.66
N SER A 165 -14.97 11.56 3.90
CA SER A 165 -16.07 11.83 4.84
C SER A 165 -17.47 11.44 4.34
N VAL A 166 -17.61 11.04 3.06
CA VAL A 166 -18.91 10.63 2.46
C VAL A 166 -19.10 9.12 2.61
N PRO A 167 -20.10 8.64 3.37
CA PRO A 167 -20.26 7.21 3.68
C PRO A 167 -20.45 6.28 2.48
N ASP A 168 -21.02 6.79 1.37
CA ASP A 168 -21.30 6.02 0.17
C ASP A 168 -20.12 5.98 -0.82
N ILE A 169 -19.03 6.71 -0.54
CA ILE A 169 -17.84 6.81 -1.39
C ILE A 169 -16.73 5.97 -0.76
N ASN A 170 -16.32 4.90 -1.45
CA ASN A 170 -15.23 4.04 -1.00
C ASN A 170 -13.90 4.41 -1.69
N LEU A 171 -13.11 5.29 -1.05
CA LEU A 171 -11.76 5.60 -1.50
C LEU A 171 -10.73 4.51 -1.18
N LEU A 172 -11.00 3.64 -0.20
CA LEU A 172 -10.08 2.61 0.24
C LEU A 172 -9.73 1.61 -0.87
N ASP A 173 -10.67 1.31 -1.77
CA ASP A 173 -10.46 0.42 -2.92
C ASP A 173 -9.38 0.92 -3.90
N TYR A 174 -9.16 2.24 -3.91
CA TYR A 174 -8.21 2.94 -4.78
C TYR A 174 -6.96 3.43 -4.02
N LEU A 175 -6.89 3.19 -2.71
CA LEU A 175 -5.74 3.58 -1.89
C LEU A 175 -4.40 3.08 -2.46
N PRO A 176 -4.26 1.85 -3.00
CA PRO A 176 -3.00 1.41 -3.61
C PRO A 176 -2.47 2.34 -4.72
N GLU A 177 -3.36 3.04 -5.43
CA GLU A 177 -2.99 3.93 -6.54
C GLU A 177 -2.57 5.33 -6.08
N ILE A 178 -2.99 5.74 -4.89
CA ILE A 178 -2.78 7.11 -4.39
C ILE A 178 -1.86 7.16 -3.16
N LEU A 179 -1.61 6.03 -2.49
CA LEU A 179 -0.85 5.97 -1.24
C LEU A 179 0.55 6.57 -1.38
N ASP A 180 1.27 6.24 -2.45
CA ASP A 180 2.59 6.79 -2.71
C ASP A 180 2.55 8.32 -2.85
N GLY A 181 1.58 8.85 -3.61
CA GLY A 181 1.35 10.28 -3.74
C GLY A 181 1.03 10.97 -2.40
N LEU A 182 0.25 10.33 -1.52
CA LEU A 182 -0.01 10.85 -0.17
C LEU A 182 1.28 10.95 0.66
N PHE A 183 2.15 9.94 0.62
CA PHE A 183 3.44 10.01 1.30
C PHE A 183 4.36 11.09 0.70
N GLN A 184 4.29 11.36 -0.62
CA GLN A 184 4.99 12.50 -1.20
C GLN A 184 4.44 13.84 -0.70
N ILE A 185 3.12 13.98 -0.55
CA ILE A 185 2.51 15.21 -0.01
C ILE A 185 2.83 15.38 1.49
N LEU A 186 2.98 14.28 2.24
CA LEU A 186 3.40 14.33 3.64
C LEU A 186 4.78 14.97 3.83
N GLY A 187 5.64 14.92 2.81
CA GLY A 187 6.94 15.60 2.76
C GLY A 187 6.89 17.08 2.36
N ASP A 188 5.71 17.70 2.22
CA ASP A 188 5.58 19.12 1.87
C ASP A 188 6.26 20.02 2.91
N ASN A 189 6.86 21.13 2.48
CA ASN A 189 7.45 22.15 3.37
C ASN A 189 6.41 22.87 4.24
N SER A 190 5.16 22.96 3.79
CA SER A 190 4.05 23.58 4.52
C SER A 190 3.54 22.68 5.65
N LYS A 191 3.66 23.17 6.90
CA LYS A 191 3.17 22.47 8.10
C LYS A 191 1.66 22.17 8.06
N GLU A 192 0.89 23.07 7.45
CA GLU A 192 -0.56 22.89 7.33
C GLU A 192 -0.91 21.75 6.38
N ILE A 193 -0.23 21.68 5.23
CA ILE A 193 -0.40 20.59 4.26
C ILE A 193 0.02 19.26 4.88
N ARG A 194 1.14 19.22 5.61
CA ARG A 194 1.56 18.02 6.34
C ARG A 194 0.49 17.56 7.32
N LYS A 195 -0.03 18.47 8.14
CA LYS A 195 -1.09 18.15 9.12
C LYS A 195 -2.37 17.63 8.44
N MET A 196 -2.77 18.23 7.32
CA MET A 196 -3.92 17.74 6.54
C MET A 196 -3.66 16.33 5.98
N CYS A 197 -2.46 16.07 5.47
CA CYS A 197 -2.08 14.77 4.95
C CYS A 197 -1.97 13.71 6.05
N GLU A 198 -1.42 14.05 7.21
CA GLU A 198 -1.39 13.18 8.41
C GLU A 198 -2.81 12.79 8.83
N MET A 199 -3.74 13.73 8.81
CA MET A 199 -5.16 13.47 9.10
C MET A 199 -5.78 12.52 8.08
N ALA A 200 -5.55 12.75 6.78
CA ALA A 200 -6.07 11.89 5.71
C ALA A 200 -5.53 10.45 5.84
N LEU A 201 -4.21 10.29 6.03
CA LEU A 201 -3.59 8.99 6.27
C LEU A 201 -4.12 8.35 7.57
N GLY A 202 -4.37 9.15 8.62
CA GLY A 202 -4.95 8.68 9.87
C GLY A 202 -6.34 8.07 9.71
N GLU A 203 -7.21 8.70 8.92
CA GLU A 203 -8.56 8.18 8.65
C GLU A 203 -8.50 6.90 7.78
N PHE A 204 -7.68 6.85 6.72
CA PHE A 204 -7.49 5.61 5.96
C PHE A 204 -6.99 4.47 6.85
N LEU A 205 -6.01 4.71 7.72
CA LEU A 205 -5.50 3.67 8.61
C LEU A 205 -6.55 3.21 9.62
N LYS A 206 -7.40 4.12 10.09
CA LYS A 206 -8.54 3.79 10.98
C LYS A 206 -9.61 2.98 10.26
N GLU A 207 -9.88 3.28 8.99
CA GLU A 207 -10.78 2.49 8.15
C GLU A 207 -10.21 1.08 7.89
N ILE A 208 -8.93 0.96 7.52
CA ILE A 208 -8.22 -0.33 7.36
C ILE A 208 -8.35 -1.21 8.60
N LYS A 209 -8.21 -0.63 9.80
CA LYS A 209 -8.37 -1.37 11.07
C LYS A 209 -9.81 -1.83 11.30
N LYS A 210 -10.79 -1.10 10.79
CA LYS A 210 -12.22 -1.42 10.93
C LYS A 210 -12.65 -2.52 9.95
N THR A 211 -12.14 -2.50 8.72
CA THR A 211 -12.55 -3.41 7.63
C THR A 211 -11.35 -4.10 6.95
N PRO A 212 -10.49 -4.83 7.70
CA PRO A 212 -9.24 -5.39 7.16
C PRO A 212 -9.44 -6.43 6.05
N ALA A 213 -10.61 -7.10 5.99
CA ALA A 213 -10.89 -8.15 5.02
C ALA A 213 -10.89 -7.67 3.56
N ASN A 214 -11.21 -6.39 3.31
CA ASN A 214 -11.31 -5.82 1.97
C ASN A 214 -10.03 -5.07 1.54
N VAL A 215 -8.99 -5.08 2.37
CA VAL A 215 -7.80 -4.27 2.15
C VAL A 215 -6.77 -5.03 1.30
N LYS A 216 -6.34 -4.40 0.21
CA LYS A 216 -5.30 -4.91 -0.70
C LYS A 216 -3.90 -4.69 -0.13
N PHE A 217 -3.58 -5.29 1.01
CA PHE A 217 -2.28 -5.11 1.70
C PHE A 217 -1.09 -5.40 0.79
N ALA A 218 -1.19 -6.45 -0.01
CA ALA A 218 -0.19 -6.88 -0.99
C ALA A 218 0.26 -5.78 -1.97
N GLU A 219 -0.71 -5.01 -2.51
CA GLU A 219 -0.43 -3.97 -3.50
C GLU A 219 0.27 -2.74 -2.88
N MET A 220 0.07 -2.52 -1.57
CA MET A 220 0.62 -1.39 -0.83
C MET A 220 1.94 -1.71 -0.09
N ALA A 221 2.27 -2.99 0.09
CA ALA A 221 3.43 -3.41 0.88
C ALA A 221 4.75 -2.81 0.37
N ASN A 222 5.00 -2.86 -0.95
CA ASN A 222 6.22 -2.31 -1.54
C ASN A 222 6.28 -0.78 -1.46
N ILE A 223 5.14 -0.10 -1.55
CA ILE A 223 5.06 1.37 -1.37
C ILE A 223 5.53 1.72 0.05
N LEU A 224 5.02 1.02 1.06
CA LEU A 224 5.43 1.24 2.45
C LEU A 224 6.91 0.90 2.68
N VAL A 225 7.42 -0.18 2.08
CA VAL A 225 8.85 -0.55 2.17
C VAL A 225 9.75 0.62 1.71
N ILE A 226 9.40 1.27 0.59
CA ILE A 226 10.14 2.43 0.08
C ILE A 226 10.08 3.58 1.09
N HIS A 227 8.89 3.94 1.59
CA HIS A 227 8.73 5.08 2.50
C HIS A 227 9.27 4.84 3.92
N CYS A 228 9.38 3.58 4.36
CA CYS A 228 10.08 3.21 5.61
C CYS A 228 11.59 3.53 5.60
N GLN A 229 12.16 3.82 4.42
CA GLN A 229 13.55 4.25 4.23
C GLN A 229 13.66 5.72 3.83
N ALA A 230 12.57 6.49 3.93
CA ALA A 230 12.59 7.92 3.66
C ALA A 230 13.59 8.66 4.57
N SER A 231 14.24 9.69 4.03
CA SER A 231 15.16 10.54 4.80
C SER A 231 14.43 11.45 5.78
N ASP A 232 13.16 11.76 5.51
CA ASP A 232 12.31 12.56 6.38
C ASP A 232 11.74 11.70 7.51
N ASP A 233 11.97 12.12 8.75
CA ASP A 233 11.60 11.36 9.95
C ASP A 233 10.09 11.18 10.11
N LEU A 234 9.28 12.15 9.66
CA LEU A 234 7.82 12.06 9.74
C LEU A 234 7.30 11.04 8.74
N ILE A 235 7.76 11.09 7.48
CA ILE A 235 7.41 10.10 6.45
C ILE A 235 7.85 8.70 6.92
N GLN A 236 9.10 8.56 7.34
CA GLN A 236 9.66 7.29 7.79
C GLN A 236 8.86 6.71 8.96
N LEU A 237 8.58 7.50 10.00
CA LEU A 237 7.82 7.04 11.16
C LEU A 237 6.38 6.66 10.79
N THR A 238 5.74 7.44 9.93
CA THR A 238 4.36 7.18 9.48
C THR A 238 4.30 5.88 8.70
N ALA A 239 5.19 5.68 7.73
CA ALA A 239 5.28 4.44 6.95
C ALA A 239 5.61 3.23 7.83
N MET A 240 6.52 3.39 8.80
CA MET A 240 6.87 2.32 9.75
C MET A 240 5.68 1.94 10.65
N CYS A 241 4.88 2.93 11.09
CA CYS A 241 3.64 2.67 11.82
C CYS A 241 2.62 1.92 10.96
N TRP A 242 2.44 2.30 9.69
CA TRP A 242 1.56 1.60 8.77
C TRP A 242 2.02 0.16 8.52
N MET A 243 3.32 -0.05 8.29
CA MET A 243 3.90 -1.38 8.10
C MET A 243 3.65 -2.27 9.33
N ARG A 244 3.78 -1.72 10.55
CA ARG A 244 3.44 -2.43 11.79
C ARG A 244 1.99 -2.93 11.77
N GLU A 245 1.04 -2.06 11.46
CA GLU A 245 -0.37 -2.41 11.42
C GLU A 245 -0.67 -3.43 10.31
N PHE A 246 -0.03 -3.31 9.15
CA PHE A 246 -0.19 -4.26 8.05
C PHE A 246 0.26 -5.67 8.46
N ILE A 247 1.42 -5.80 9.12
CA ILE A 247 1.90 -7.08 9.64
C ILE A 247 0.92 -7.67 10.66
N GLN A 248 0.33 -6.84 11.53
CA GLN A 248 -0.61 -7.28 12.56
C GLN A 248 -1.97 -7.69 12.00
N LEU A 249 -2.49 -6.95 11.01
CA LEU A 249 -3.82 -7.17 10.43
C LEU A 249 -3.82 -8.25 9.34
N ALA A 250 -2.86 -8.19 8.42
CA ALA A 250 -2.79 -9.10 7.28
C ALA A 250 -2.08 -10.42 7.62
N GLY A 251 -1.32 -10.45 8.72
CA GLY A 251 -0.64 -11.64 9.22
C GLY A 251 0.20 -12.31 8.14
N ARG A 252 -0.07 -13.60 7.88
CA ARG A 252 0.71 -14.41 6.94
C ARG A 252 0.72 -13.85 5.52
N VAL A 253 -0.27 -13.06 5.09
CA VAL A 253 -0.31 -12.39 3.78
C VAL A 253 0.94 -11.52 3.53
N MET A 254 1.59 -11.03 4.59
CA MET A 254 2.82 -10.22 4.47
C MET A 254 4.09 -11.03 4.21
N LEU A 255 4.07 -12.36 4.38
CA LEU A 255 5.28 -13.20 4.28
C LEU A 255 6.03 -13.11 2.94
N PRO A 256 5.39 -12.99 1.77
CA PRO A 256 6.09 -12.85 0.49
C PRO A 256 6.91 -11.56 0.39
N TYR A 257 6.55 -10.54 1.16
CA TYR A 257 7.19 -9.22 1.19
C TYR A 257 8.27 -9.11 2.27
N SER A 258 8.52 -10.17 3.05
CA SER A 258 9.41 -10.16 4.21
C SER A 258 10.81 -9.65 3.89
N SER A 259 11.39 -10.01 2.76
CA SER A 259 12.73 -9.56 2.36
C SER A 259 12.79 -8.04 2.19
N GLY A 260 11.81 -7.44 1.50
CA GLY A 260 11.68 -5.99 1.36
C GLY A 260 11.43 -5.31 2.71
N ILE A 261 10.54 -5.87 3.53
CA ILE A 261 10.26 -5.36 4.88
C ILE A 261 11.53 -5.37 5.73
N LEU A 262 12.30 -6.46 5.73
CA LEU A 262 13.54 -6.57 6.50
C LEU A 262 14.60 -5.60 6.01
N THR A 263 14.74 -5.41 4.70
CA THR A 263 15.63 -4.41 4.11
C THR A 263 15.31 -3.01 4.66
N ALA A 264 14.03 -2.69 4.87
CA ALA A 264 13.61 -1.41 5.41
C ALA A 264 13.60 -1.32 6.95
N VAL A 265 13.37 -2.42 7.66
CA VAL A 265 13.18 -2.42 9.12
C VAL A 265 14.50 -2.60 9.86
N LEU A 266 15.37 -3.50 9.40
CA LEU A 266 16.57 -3.89 10.13
C LEU A 266 17.54 -2.72 10.40
N PRO A 267 17.89 -1.86 9.42
CA PRO A 267 18.79 -0.73 9.67
C PRO A 267 18.30 0.22 10.77
N CYS A 268 16.97 0.35 10.92
CA CYS A 268 16.34 1.25 11.89
C CYS A 268 16.54 0.79 13.35
N LEU A 269 16.90 -0.47 13.59
CA LEU A 269 17.13 -1.03 14.93
C LEU A 269 18.40 -0.47 15.58
N SER A 270 19.33 0.02 14.77
CA SER A 270 20.59 0.63 15.22
C SER A 270 20.53 2.15 15.36
N TYR A 271 19.37 2.77 15.18
CA TYR A 271 19.22 4.20 15.41
C TYR A 271 19.54 4.62 16.86
N ASP A 272 20.01 5.86 16.99
CA ASP A 272 20.29 6.52 18.26
C ASP A 272 19.00 7.06 18.91
N ASP A 273 19.14 7.70 20.06
CA ASP A 273 18.01 8.25 20.82
C ASP A 273 17.25 9.36 20.08
N ARG A 274 17.84 9.99 19.05
CA ARG A 274 17.16 11.04 18.27
C ARG A 274 16.02 10.46 17.45
N LYS A 275 16.18 9.23 16.95
CA LYS A 275 15.16 8.49 16.19
C LYS A 275 14.53 7.35 17.01
N LYS A 276 14.45 7.52 18.33
CA LYS A 276 13.92 6.51 19.27
C LYS A 276 12.54 5.97 18.87
N ASN A 277 11.60 6.85 18.49
CA ASN A 277 10.26 6.41 18.09
C ASN A 277 10.29 5.46 16.88
N ILE A 278 11.12 5.78 15.87
CA ILE A 278 11.26 4.95 14.67
C ILE A 278 11.88 3.60 15.03
N LYS A 279 12.93 3.61 15.88
CA LYS A 279 13.58 2.41 16.40
C LYS A 279 12.61 1.49 17.15
N GLU A 280 11.77 2.04 18.03
CA GLU A 280 10.79 1.28 18.80
C GLU A 280 9.75 0.63 17.89
N VAL A 281 9.21 1.38 16.92
CA VAL A 281 8.24 0.81 15.97
C VAL A 281 8.91 -0.25 15.08
N ALA A 282 10.13 0.00 14.60
CA ALA A 282 10.91 -0.97 13.82
C ALA A 282 11.16 -2.27 14.61
N ALA A 283 11.46 -2.19 15.91
CA ALA A 283 11.62 -3.35 16.77
C ALA A 283 10.32 -4.18 16.88
N VAL A 284 9.17 -3.51 17.00
CA VAL A 284 7.87 -4.17 17.01
C VAL A 284 7.54 -4.78 15.65
N CYS A 285 7.81 -4.10 14.53
CA CYS A 285 7.66 -4.64 13.18
C CYS A 285 8.49 -5.92 13.01
N ASN A 286 9.78 -5.85 13.37
CA ASN A 286 10.71 -6.97 13.30
C ASN A 286 10.21 -8.18 14.09
N GLN A 287 9.82 -7.95 15.35
CA GLN A 287 9.32 -9.02 16.21
C GLN A 287 7.99 -9.61 15.71
N SER A 288 7.10 -8.76 15.19
CA SER A 288 5.81 -9.19 14.66
C SER A 288 5.98 -10.02 13.39
N LEU A 289 6.90 -9.63 12.51
CA LEU A 289 7.21 -10.36 11.29
C LEU A 289 7.83 -11.74 11.61
N MET A 290 8.77 -11.82 12.56
CA MET A 290 9.33 -13.09 13.02
C MET A 290 8.23 -14.07 13.48
N LYS A 291 7.25 -13.59 14.26
CA LYS A 291 6.17 -14.43 14.80
C LYS A 291 5.27 -15.05 13.72
N LEU A 292 5.28 -14.51 12.50
CA LEU A 292 4.50 -15.06 11.39
C LEU A 292 5.12 -16.34 10.80
N VAL A 293 6.44 -16.52 10.97
CA VAL A 293 7.15 -17.72 10.53
C VAL A 293 6.87 -18.88 11.49
N THR A 294 6.41 -20.00 10.95
CA THR A 294 6.06 -21.19 11.73
C THR A 294 6.68 -22.44 11.11
N PRO A 295 6.68 -23.59 11.82
CA PRO A 295 7.23 -24.84 11.29
C PRO A 295 6.55 -25.33 10.01
N GLU A 296 5.30 -24.92 9.75
CA GLU A 296 4.59 -25.26 8.51
C GLU A 296 5.29 -24.69 7.27
N ASP A 297 6.06 -23.63 7.43
CA ASP A 297 6.78 -23.00 6.32
C ASP A 297 8.01 -23.82 5.89
N ASP A 298 8.39 -24.87 6.63
CA ASP A 298 9.49 -25.78 6.28
C ASP A 298 9.08 -26.90 5.31
N GLU A 299 7.78 -27.15 5.19
CA GLU A 299 7.30 -28.22 4.31
C GLU A 299 7.65 -27.90 2.85
N ALA A 300 8.18 -28.91 2.16
CA ALA A 300 8.55 -28.80 0.76
C ALA A 300 7.27 -28.63 -0.07
N ASP A 301 7.34 -27.82 -1.13
CA ASP A 301 6.22 -27.58 -2.07
C ASP A 301 5.84 -28.83 -2.91
N GLU A 302 6.41 -30.00 -2.57
CA GLU A 302 6.32 -31.32 -3.21
C GLU A 302 4.96 -32.04 -3.00
N GLY A 303 3.86 -31.28 -2.99
CA GLY A 303 2.51 -31.84 -2.84
C GLY A 303 1.38 -30.98 -3.38
N ARG A 304 1.68 -29.86 -4.04
CA ARG A 304 0.66 -29.06 -4.74
C ARG A 304 0.65 -29.46 -6.20
N GLU A 305 -0.23 -30.41 -6.55
CA GLU A 305 -0.61 -30.55 -7.94
C GLU A 305 -1.07 -29.18 -8.46
N PRO A 306 -0.57 -28.72 -9.62
CA PRO A 306 -1.16 -27.59 -10.30
C PRO A 306 -2.64 -27.92 -10.55
N LEU A 307 -3.54 -27.07 -10.08
CA LEU A 307 -4.94 -27.12 -10.48
C LEU A 307 -5.00 -27.33 -12.01
N PRO A 308 -5.86 -28.24 -12.52
CA PRO A 308 -5.94 -28.49 -13.94
C PRO A 308 -6.25 -27.17 -14.64
N ALA A 309 -5.38 -26.80 -15.58
CA ALA A 309 -5.53 -25.58 -16.37
C ALA A 309 -6.95 -25.53 -16.99
N PRO A 310 -7.60 -24.35 -17.04
CA PRO A 310 -8.88 -24.23 -17.72
C PRO A 310 -8.66 -24.65 -19.18
N GLN A 311 -9.39 -25.68 -19.59
CA GLN A 311 -9.39 -26.14 -20.97
C GLN A 311 -9.72 -24.95 -21.86
N ARG A 312 -8.74 -24.55 -22.68
CA ARG A 312 -8.97 -23.69 -23.83
C ARG A 312 -9.87 -24.47 -24.78
N GLU A 313 -11.17 -24.21 -24.75
CA GLU A 313 -12.05 -24.54 -25.86
C GLU A 313 -11.65 -23.66 -27.04
N ALA A 314 -10.78 -24.22 -27.89
CA ALA A 314 -10.56 -23.72 -29.23
C ALA A 314 -11.84 -24.01 -30.04
N GLY A 315 -12.40 -22.95 -30.62
CA GLY A 315 -13.63 -23.01 -31.40
C GLY A 315 -13.56 -23.96 -32.60
N GLN A 316 -14.72 -24.52 -32.93
CA GLN A 316 -15.03 -25.01 -34.26
C GLN A 316 -16.39 -24.48 -34.71
N GLU A 317 -16.45 -24.31 -36.03
CA GLU A 317 -17.29 -23.44 -36.83
C GLU A 317 -18.79 -23.80 -36.92
N GLU A 318 -19.54 -22.79 -37.35
CA GLU A 318 -20.81 -22.81 -38.10
C GLU A 318 -21.66 -24.09 -38.20
N ALA A 319 -22.92 -24.00 -37.78
CA ALA A 319 -24.10 -23.98 -38.65
C ALA A 319 -25.39 -24.09 -37.80
N GLY A 320 -26.33 -23.15 -37.95
CA GLY A 320 -27.68 -23.24 -37.35
C GLY A 320 -28.64 -24.15 -38.15
N PRO A 321 -29.97 -23.94 -38.04
CA PRO A 321 -30.82 -23.87 -36.85
C PRO A 321 -32.07 -24.78 -36.98
N LYS A 322 -32.84 -24.99 -35.89
CA LYS A 322 -34.34 -25.01 -35.84
C LYS A 322 -34.85 -25.71 -34.56
N ALA A 323 -35.61 -24.98 -33.74
CA ALA A 323 -37.08 -25.10 -33.55
C ALA A 323 -37.39 -26.17 -32.49
N GLU A 324 -38.17 -25.96 -31.43
CA GLU A 324 -39.53 -25.43 -31.33
C GLU A 324 -39.85 -24.95 -29.89
N GLN A 325 -41.02 -24.34 -29.76
CA GLN A 325 -41.55 -23.47 -28.71
C GLN A 325 -41.94 -24.12 -27.35
N PRO A 326 -42.29 -23.28 -26.33
CA PRO A 326 -42.53 -23.61 -24.91
C PRO A 326 -44.02 -24.01 -24.69
N PRO A 327 -44.72 -23.92 -23.52
CA PRO A 327 -44.39 -23.33 -22.19
C PRO A 327 -44.98 -24.09 -20.97
N SER A 328 -45.00 -23.40 -19.82
CA SER A 328 -45.96 -23.51 -18.70
C SER A 328 -45.49 -24.36 -17.51
N GLY A 329 -45.53 -23.89 -16.25
CA GLY A 329 -46.03 -22.63 -15.71
C GLY A 329 -45.89 -22.56 -14.18
N CYS A 330 -46.24 -21.39 -13.64
CA CYS A 330 -46.69 -21.06 -12.27
C CYS A 330 -45.78 -21.44 -11.08
N LEU A 331 -45.14 -20.50 -10.39
CA LEU A 331 -45.70 -19.68 -9.28
C LEU A 331 -46.48 -20.53 -8.27
N ASP A 332 -45.99 -20.70 -7.03
CA ASP A 332 -46.45 -19.81 -5.95
C ASP A 332 -45.66 -19.93 -4.63
N VAL A 333 -45.81 -18.88 -3.87
CA VAL A 333 -45.33 -18.50 -2.53
C VAL A 333 -45.68 -19.50 -1.42
N SER A 334 -44.79 -19.69 -0.43
CA SER A 334 -45.07 -19.48 1.02
C SER A 334 -44.02 -20.07 1.96
N THR A 335 -43.79 -19.28 3.00
CA THR A 335 -42.96 -19.39 4.21
C THR A 335 -43.41 -20.44 5.24
N GLU A 336 -42.56 -20.58 6.28
CA GLU A 336 -42.73 -21.29 7.58
C GLU A 336 -42.44 -22.80 7.52
N SER A 337 -41.85 -23.48 8.50
CA SER A 337 -40.84 -23.26 9.53
C SER A 337 -40.67 -24.66 10.19
N ASP A 338 -39.48 -24.95 10.70
CA ASP A 338 -39.26 -25.83 11.87
C ASP A 338 -39.12 -27.39 11.77
N PHE A 339 -37.88 -27.79 12.09
CA PHE A 339 -37.38 -28.98 12.81
C PHE A 339 -36.82 -30.23 12.07
N CYS A 340 -35.47 -30.19 11.95
CA CYS A 340 -34.46 -31.19 12.35
C CYS A 340 -34.48 -32.62 11.78
N SER A 341 -33.42 -32.94 11.01
CA SER A 341 -32.55 -34.06 11.38
C SER A 341 -31.14 -33.90 10.78
N ALA A 342 -30.17 -34.35 11.57
CA ALA A 342 -28.75 -34.09 11.46
C ALA A 342 -28.10 -34.50 10.13
N SER A 343 -27.25 -33.60 9.61
CA SER A 343 -26.06 -33.96 8.85
C SER A 343 -24.96 -33.00 9.28
N ILE A 344 -23.89 -33.59 9.79
CA ILE A 344 -22.70 -32.92 10.34
C ILE A 344 -22.09 -32.08 9.21
N PHE A 345 -22.38 -30.78 9.23
CA PHE A 345 -21.69 -29.80 8.41
C PHE A 345 -20.43 -29.41 9.17
N VAL A 346 -19.31 -29.99 8.78
CA VAL A 346 -17.99 -29.43 9.08
C VAL A 346 -17.97 -28.06 8.37
N PRO A 347 -17.74 -26.93 9.06
CA PRO A 347 -17.61 -25.67 8.36
C PRO A 347 -16.33 -25.76 7.53
N ALA A 348 -16.46 -25.47 6.24
CA ALA A 348 -15.33 -25.26 5.35
C ALA A 348 -14.33 -24.33 6.06
N SER A 349 -13.18 -24.89 6.43
CA SER A 349 -12.03 -24.14 6.87
C SER A 349 -11.74 -23.12 5.77
N MET A 350 -11.62 -21.85 6.18
CA MET A 350 -11.11 -20.72 5.39
C MET A 350 -10.26 -21.21 4.22
N GLU A 351 -10.57 -20.75 3.02
CA GLU A 351 -9.64 -20.78 1.89
C GLU A 351 -8.28 -20.29 2.40
N ARG A 352 -7.38 -21.23 2.69
CA ARG A 352 -6.02 -20.90 3.11
C ARG A 352 -5.36 -20.40 1.85
N THR A 353 -5.32 -19.08 1.68
CA THR A 353 -4.51 -18.48 0.64
C THR A 353 -3.10 -19.07 0.76
N CYS A 354 -2.66 -19.65 -0.35
CA CYS A 354 -1.33 -20.11 -0.68
C CYS A 354 -0.17 -19.16 -0.34
N VAL A 355 0.01 -18.66 0.88
CA VAL A 355 1.08 -17.71 1.15
C VAL A 355 2.41 -18.42 1.37
N THR A 356 3.39 -18.13 0.51
CA THR A 356 4.73 -18.71 0.55
C THR A 356 5.73 -17.73 1.14
N LEU A 357 6.54 -18.20 2.09
CA LEU A 357 7.69 -17.46 2.62
C LEU A 357 8.79 -17.41 1.55
N ASN A 358 9.22 -16.20 1.17
CA ASN A 358 10.38 -16.01 0.28
C ASN A 358 11.68 -16.13 1.08
N LEU A 359 12.09 -17.37 1.37
CA LEU A 359 13.26 -17.63 2.22
C LEU A 359 14.56 -17.17 1.55
N ASP A 360 14.73 -17.39 0.24
CA ASP A 360 15.93 -16.97 -0.51
C ASP A 360 16.16 -15.47 -0.36
N GLY A 361 15.12 -14.66 -0.57
CA GLY A 361 15.20 -13.21 -0.45
C GLY A 361 15.46 -12.75 0.99
N ILE A 362 14.91 -13.45 2.00
CA ILE A 362 15.19 -13.13 3.41
C ILE A 362 16.65 -13.40 3.71
N VAL A 363 17.14 -14.60 3.39
CA VAL A 363 18.53 -15.01 3.64
C VAL A 363 19.50 -14.05 2.96
N GLN A 364 19.25 -13.65 1.71
CA GLN A 364 20.07 -12.68 1.00
C GLN A 364 20.19 -11.34 1.75
N VAL A 365 19.09 -10.82 2.29
CA VAL A 365 19.09 -9.55 3.05
C VAL A 365 19.87 -9.69 4.35
N LEU A 366 19.68 -10.79 5.08
CA LEU A 366 20.40 -11.09 6.31
C LEU A 366 21.92 -11.23 6.05
N ASP A 367 22.28 -11.94 4.98
CA ASP A 367 23.64 -12.13 4.51
C ASP A 367 24.35 -10.80 4.20
N CYS A 368 23.67 -9.91 3.47
CA CYS A 368 24.18 -8.58 3.14
C CYS A 368 24.50 -7.76 4.39
N HIS A 369 23.64 -7.80 5.42
CA HIS A 369 23.86 -7.08 6.66
C HIS A 369 25.02 -7.63 7.51
N LEU A 370 25.29 -8.94 7.49
CA LEU A 370 26.45 -9.51 8.17
C LEU A 370 27.76 -9.26 7.43
N HIS A 371 27.71 -9.18 6.09
CA HIS A 371 28.87 -8.85 5.27
C HIS A 371 29.31 -7.39 5.41
N ASP A 372 28.36 -6.47 5.54
CA ASP A 372 28.63 -5.05 5.68
C ASP A 372 29.17 -4.70 7.08
N SER A 373 30.45 -4.34 7.12
CA SER A 373 31.15 -3.91 8.34
C SER A 373 30.59 -2.63 8.96
N THR A 374 29.82 -1.84 8.20
CA THR A 374 29.20 -0.60 8.68
C THR A 374 27.85 -0.81 9.35
N THR A 375 27.28 -2.02 9.26
CA THR A 375 26.02 -2.39 9.90
C THR A 375 26.11 -2.20 11.41
N GLY A 376 25.17 -1.47 12.03
CA GLY A 376 25.20 -1.24 13.47
C GLY A 376 25.01 -2.52 14.30
N MET A 377 25.62 -2.55 15.50
CA MET A 377 25.60 -3.71 16.41
C MET A 377 24.20 -4.31 16.63
N MET A 378 23.20 -3.48 16.97
CA MET A 378 21.82 -3.95 17.20
C MET A 378 21.20 -4.61 15.98
N THR A 379 21.55 -4.15 14.78
CA THR A 379 21.09 -4.73 13.51
C THR A 379 21.75 -6.10 13.30
N ARG A 380 23.06 -6.22 13.53
CA ARG A 380 23.77 -7.51 13.46
C ARG A 380 23.18 -8.54 14.43
N ILE A 381 22.91 -8.14 15.67
CA ILE A 381 22.23 -8.98 16.66
C ILE A 381 20.84 -9.43 16.17
N ALA A 382 20.06 -8.51 15.60
CA ALA A 382 18.73 -8.85 15.07
C ALA A 382 18.80 -9.82 13.89
N VAL A 383 19.81 -9.67 13.02
CA VAL A 383 20.06 -10.60 11.91
C VAL A 383 20.40 -12.00 12.41
N LEU A 384 21.28 -12.13 13.40
CA LEU A 384 21.61 -13.42 14.01
C LEU A 384 20.40 -14.07 14.68
N LYS A 385 19.55 -13.27 15.35
CA LYS A 385 18.26 -13.74 15.89
C LYS A 385 17.33 -14.25 14.80
N TRP A 386 17.31 -13.62 13.62
CA TRP A 386 16.57 -14.11 12.45
C TRP A 386 17.11 -15.45 11.97
N LEU A 387 18.42 -15.57 11.75
CA LEU A 387 19.03 -16.83 11.32
C LEU A 387 18.72 -17.96 12.31
N TYR A 388 18.92 -17.72 13.60
CA TYR A 388 18.57 -18.69 14.65
C TYR A 388 17.10 -19.11 14.58
N HIS A 389 16.18 -18.14 14.47
CA HIS A 389 14.75 -18.41 14.37
C HIS A 389 14.40 -19.23 13.12
N LEU A 390 15.00 -18.91 11.97
CA LEU A 390 14.79 -19.63 10.72
C LEU A 390 15.37 -21.05 10.75
N TYR A 391 16.51 -21.29 11.41
CA TYR A 391 17.02 -22.65 11.59
C TYR A 391 16.12 -23.51 12.49
N ILE A 392 15.47 -22.90 13.50
CA ILE A 392 14.50 -23.61 14.34
C ILE A 392 13.19 -23.89 13.60
N LYS A 393 12.67 -22.91 12.86
CA LYS A 393 11.33 -23.00 12.24
C LYS A 393 11.36 -23.64 10.87
N THR A 394 12.40 -23.39 10.09
CA THR A 394 12.52 -23.87 8.70
C THR A 394 13.85 -24.59 8.46
N PRO A 395 14.19 -25.62 9.24
CA PRO A 395 15.50 -26.28 9.18
C PRO A 395 15.80 -26.90 7.80
N ARG A 396 14.83 -27.54 7.14
CA ARG A 396 15.07 -28.19 5.83
C ARG A 396 15.35 -27.18 4.74
N LYS A 397 14.59 -26.08 4.70
CA LYS A 397 14.78 -25.03 3.70
C LYS A 397 16.03 -24.21 3.98
N MET A 398 16.31 -23.89 5.25
CA MET A 398 17.54 -23.18 5.65
C MET A 398 18.80 -24.00 5.39
N PHE A 399 18.73 -25.34 5.47
CA PHE A 399 19.89 -26.19 5.22
C PHE A 399 20.52 -25.95 3.84
N ARG A 400 19.72 -25.60 2.83
CA ARG A 400 20.18 -25.26 1.46
C ARG A 400 21.03 -23.99 1.40
N HIS A 401 20.93 -23.13 2.41
CA HIS A 401 21.67 -21.89 2.53
C HIS A 401 22.85 -21.97 3.50
N THR A 402 23.01 -23.09 4.21
CA THR A 402 24.07 -23.24 5.22
C THR A 402 25.45 -23.06 4.59
N ASP A 403 25.70 -23.63 3.41
CA ASP A 403 27.01 -23.56 2.76
C ASP A 403 27.45 -22.12 2.45
N SER A 404 26.50 -21.24 2.10
CA SER A 404 26.79 -19.82 1.89
C SER A 404 26.91 -19.04 3.20
N LEU A 405 26.10 -19.38 4.20
CA LEU A 405 26.05 -18.66 5.48
C LEU A 405 27.22 -19.02 6.40
N PHE A 406 27.67 -20.27 6.39
CA PHE A 406 28.64 -20.80 7.34
C PHE A 406 29.99 -20.05 7.33
N PRO A 407 30.61 -19.73 6.17
CA PRO A 407 31.84 -18.94 6.15
C PRO A 407 31.69 -17.56 6.78
N ILE A 408 30.49 -16.97 6.67
CA ILE A 408 30.19 -15.62 7.17
C ILE A 408 30.02 -15.65 8.67
N LEU A 409 29.27 -16.63 9.19
CA LEU A 409 29.14 -16.85 10.64
C LEU A 409 30.53 -17.06 11.27
N LEU A 410 31.40 -17.89 10.66
CA LEU A 410 32.77 -18.04 11.14
C LEU A 410 33.58 -16.74 11.15
N LYS A 411 33.35 -15.85 10.16
CA LYS A 411 33.94 -14.50 10.16
C LYS A 411 33.34 -13.63 11.26
N THR A 412 32.04 -13.74 11.53
CA THR A 412 31.31 -13.02 12.58
C THR A 412 31.78 -13.38 14.00
N LEU A 413 32.40 -14.55 14.22
CA LEU A 413 33.09 -14.87 15.47
C LEU A 413 34.28 -13.94 15.79
N SER A 414 34.75 -13.15 14.81
CA SER A 414 35.76 -12.11 15.00
C SER A 414 35.17 -10.70 15.13
N ASP A 415 33.87 -10.55 15.38
CA ASP A 415 33.21 -9.25 15.60
C ASP A 415 33.73 -8.58 16.88
N ASP A 416 33.79 -7.26 16.91
CA ASP A 416 34.26 -6.50 18.09
C ASP A 416 33.32 -6.60 19.31
N SER A 417 32.09 -7.08 19.11
CA SER A 417 31.07 -7.14 20.15
C SER A 417 30.84 -8.56 20.68
N ASP A 418 31.06 -8.76 21.99
CA ASP A 418 30.78 -10.02 22.69
C ASP A 418 29.33 -10.48 22.50
N GLU A 419 28.35 -9.56 22.48
CA GLU A 419 26.94 -9.92 22.31
C GLU A 419 26.65 -10.46 20.91
N VAL A 420 27.33 -9.93 19.88
CA VAL A 420 27.24 -10.44 18.51
C VAL A 420 27.86 -11.84 18.44
N ILE A 421 29.05 -12.03 19.01
CA ILE A 421 29.73 -13.34 19.05
C ILE A 421 28.85 -14.39 19.77
N LEU A 422 28.29 -14.04 20.93
CA LEU A 422 27.42 -14.95 21.68
C LEU A 422 26.20 -15.39 20.87
N LYS A 423 25.57 -14.46 20.14
CA LYS A 423 24.43 -14.77 19.29
C LYS A 423 24.82 -15.58 18.06
N ASP A 424 26.00 -15.37 17.51
CA ASP A 424 26.54 -16.15 16.40
C ASP A 424 26.82 -17.59 16.82
N LEU A 425 27.40 -17.79 18.01
CA LEU A 425 27.60 -19.11 18.60
C LEU A 425 26.29 -19.87 18.84
N GLU A 426 25.21 -19.18 19.25
CA GLU A 426 23.88 -19.79 19.35
C GLU A 426 23.38 -20.29 17.97
N VAL A 427 23.58 -19.50 16.90
CA VAL A 427 23.23 -19.90 15.54
C VAL A 427 24.05 -21.12 15.10
N LEU A 428 25.37 -21.10 15.28
CA LEU A 428 26.25 -22.21 14.92
C LEU A 428 25.92 -23.50 15.69
N ALA A 429 25.58 -23.39 16.98
CA ALA A 429 25.15 -24.52 17.79
C ALA A 429 23.84 -25.13 17.27
N GLU A 430 22.89 -24.29 16.84
CA GLU A 430 21.63 -24.74 16.23
C GLU A 430 21.86 -25.42 14.88
N ILE A 431 22.72 -24.86 14.02
CA ILE A 431 23.12 -25.48 12.75
C ILE A 431 23.70 -26.88 13.00
N ALA A 432 24.62 -27.01 13.96
CA ALA A 432 25.26 -28.29 14.29
C ALA A 432 24.28 -29.33 14.87
N SER A 433 23.20 -28.87 15.53
CA SER A 433 22.17 -29.73 16.12
C SER A 433 21.04 -30.07 15.16
N SER A 434 21.00 -29.46 13.97
CA SER A 434 19.87 -29.54 13.05
C SER A 434 19.65 -30.96 12.50
N PRO A 435 18.42 -31.50 12.59
CA PRO A 435 18.09 -32.83 12.07
C PRO A 435 18.09 -32.90 10.53
N ALA A 436 18.11 -31.76 9.83
CA ALA A 436 18.15 -31.73 8.37
C ALA A 436 19.42 -32.35 7.79
N GLY A 437 20.57 -32.16 8.44
CA GLY A 437 21.85 -32.75 8.03
C GLY A 437 21.99 -34.25 8.34
N GLN A 438 21.07 -34.83 9.11
CA GLN A 438 21.14 -36.25 9.52
C GLN A 438 20.40 -37.20 8.55
N ARG A 439 19.53 -36.68 7.66
CA ARG A 439 18.70 -37.52 6.76
C ARG A 439 19.45 -38.08 5.55
N GLU A 440 20.58 -37.52 5.14
CA GLU A 440 21.34 -38.03 3.98
C GLU A 440 22.18 -39.29 4.28
N GLY A 441 22.28 -39.71 5.55
CA GLY A 441 23.06 -40.88 5.97
C GLY A 441 22.32 -42.22 6.12
N GLN A 442 20.97 -42.22 6.13
CA GLN A 442 20.18 -43.45 6.42
C GLN A 442 19.78 -44.22 5.15
N GLY A 443 20.67 -44.28 4.16
CA GLY A 443 20.51 -45.09 2.94
C GLY A 443 21.37 -46.36 2.89
N LEU A 444 22.17 -46.65 3.93
CA LEU A 444 23.01 -47.85 3.98
C LEU A 444 22.52 -48.77 5.11
N GLN A 445 21.87 -49.85 4.68
CA GLN A 445 21.34 -51.00 5.41
C GLN A 445 21.88 -51.24 6.83
N GLU A 446 20.96 -51.36 7.79
CA GLU A 446 21.16 -52.15 9.01
C GLU A 446 21.57 -53.58 8.66
N GLY A 447 22.83 -53.95 8.94
CA GLY A 447 23.26 -55.33 9.09
C GLY A 447 23.21 -55.72 10.58
N PRO A 448 22.79 -56.95 10.95
CA PRO A 448 22.55 -57.28 12.35
C PRO A 448 23.86 -57.53 13.10
N GLY A 449 24.10 -56.72 14.13
CA GLY A 449 24.79 -57.12 15.34
C GLY A 449 26.30 -57.04 15.35
N LEU A 450 26.83 -55.97 15.95
CA LEU A 450 27.96 -56.08 16.88
C LEU A 450 27.73 -55.12 18.06
N ARG A 451 27.76 -55.69 19.26
CA ARG A 451 27.60 -55.02 20.55
C ARG A 451 28.63 -53.90 20.68
N LEU A 452 28.18 -52.73 21.13
CA LEU A 452 29.04 -51.64 21.57
C LEU A 452 29.75 -52.08 22.85
N GLU A 453 31.01 -52.51 22.73
CA GLU A 453 31.88 -52.67 23.91
C GLU A 453 32.17 -51.28 24.48
N GLN A 454 31.95 -51.15 25.80
CA GLN A 454 32.44 -50.06 26.62
C GLN A 454 33.93 -49.85 26.37
N LEU A 455 34.30 -48.70 25.82
CA LEU A 455 35.66 -48.18 25.92
C LEU A 455 35.79 -47.46 27.27
N ASP A 456 36.05 -48.25 28.32
CA ASP A 456 36.61 -47.75 29.57
C ASP A 456 38.01 -47.17 29.30
N LEU A 457 38.17 -45.87 29.51
CA LEU A 457 39.47 -45.19 29.52
C LEU A 457 40.23 -45.56 30.81
N PRO A 458 41.44 -46.15 30.73
CA PRO A 458 42.20 -46.50 31.92
C PRO A 458 42.88 -45.27 32.54
N ILE A 459 42.54 -45.01 33.81
CA ILE A 459 43.28 -44.10 34.70
C ILE A 459 44.63 -44.74 35.04
N PRO A 460 45.78 -44.07 34.85
CA PRO A 460 47.05 -44.60 35.34
C PRO A 460 47.18 -44.32 36.84
N THR A 461 47.12 -45.36 37.66
CA THR A 461 47.64 -45.35 39.04
C THR A 461 48.71 -46.42 39.19
N SER A 462 49.94 -45.99 39.51
CA SER A 462 50.96 -46.78 40.21
C SER A 462 52.05 -45.79 40.63
N ALA A 463 52.71 -45.85 41.78
CA ALA A 463 52.59 -46.70 42.95
C ALA A 463 53.28 -45.96 44.13
N LYS A 464 52.89 -46.33 45.35
CA LYS A 464 53.44 -45.85 46.62
C LYS A 464 54.90 -46.25 46.82
N SER A 465 55.69 -45.39 47.47
CA SER A 465 56.74 -45.83 48.39
C SER A 465 56.83 -44.88 49.61
N SER A 466 56.39 -45.46 50.73
CA SER A 466 56.52 -45.18 52.15
C SER A 466 57.73 -44.35 52.64
N GLN A 467 57.48 -43.43 53.58
CA GLN A 467 58.13 -43.24 54.91
C GLN A 467 57.65 -41.89 55.50
N ALA A 468 56.83 -41.86 56.56
CA ALA A 468 57.13 -42.06 57.98
C ALA A 468 57.57 -40.77 58.73
N VAL A 469 56.65 -40.29 59.58
CA VAL A 469 56.84 -39.84 60.98
C VAL A 469 57.07 -38.34 61.30
N SER A 470 56.15 -37.85 62.16
CA SER A 470 56.27 -36.78 63.20
C SER A 470 56.43 -35.33 62.73
N SER A 471 56.00 -34.28 63.44
CA SER A 471 55.11 -34.02 64.57
C SER A 471 55.15 -32.50 64.81
N SER A 472 54.09 -31.91 65.35
CA SER A 472 54.13 -30.75 66.26
C SER A 472 54.61 -29.37 65.74
N GLY A 473 53.67 -28.40 65.75
CA GLY A 473 53.80 -27.24 66.63
C GLY A 473 54.33 -25.91 66.07
N ALA A 474 53.52 -24.86 66.28
CA ALA A 474 53.85 -23.43 66.42
C ALA A 474 54.54 -22.73 65.23
N LYS A 475 54.04 -21.61 64.70
CA LYS A 475 53.58 -20.37 65.32
C LYS A 475 52.64 -19.63 64.37
#